data_AF-A0A1V4MY35-F1
#
_entry.id   AF-A0A1V4MY35-F1
#
_cell.length_a   1.000
_cell.length_b   1.000
_cell.length_c   1.000
_cell.angle_alpha   90.00
_cell.angle_beta   90.00
_cell.angle_gamma   90.00
#
_symmetry.space_group_name_H-M   'P 1'
#
loop_
_entity.id
_entity.type
_entity.pdbx_description
1 polymer ?
#
loop_
_entity_poly.entity_id
_entity_poly.type
_entity_poly.pdbx_seq_one_letter_code
_entity_poly.pdbx_strand_id
1 'polypeptide(L)'
;MGTAARTAGAIILLATVSSAAYADSPLTSTPFHEAYMDLPVINRHVGSVMNRDIYGILRSEEYPIHVKAALINAMGWDFGGQSNAALFMFYFMEDTGLDAVVPEDMTGEELLLLAYMVSMDDYFTMSPIETDGEGVLGMSGADLARLAAERVPEDFTVRLISALILSQEAMGHDWGKVFELCDSVMREDLDRNMRGDAIGIIMDYISLYYDYSRGIQ
;
A
#
# COMPACT_ATOMS: atom_id res chain seq x y z
N MET A 1 -75.74 9.42 -22.29
CA MET A 1 -74.88 9.43 -21.09
C MET A 1 -73.73 8.47 -21.36
N GLY A 2 -72.51 8.96 -21.48
CA GLY A 2 -71.34 8.15 -21.78
C GLY A 2 -70.08 8.99 -21.68
N THR A 3 -69.51 9.05 -20.47
CA THR A 3 -68.20 9.66 -20.21
C THR A 3 -67.23 8.54 -19.86
N ALA A 4 -66.35 8.19 -20.79
CA ALA A 4 -65.21 7.32 -20.53
C ALA A 4 -64.04 8.21 -20.08
N ALA A 5 -63.70 8.15 -18.79
CA ALA A 5 -62.49 8.76 -18.26
C ALA A 5 -61.28 7.90 -18.69
N ARG A 6 -60.38 8.46 -19.50
CA ARG A 6 -59.09 7.85 -19.80
C ARG A 6 -58.10 8.26 -18.71
N THR A 7 -57.72 7.33 -17.85
CA THR A 7 -56.57 7.47 -16.95
C THR A 7 -55.29 7.31 -17.78
N ALA A 8 -54.52 8.39 -17.90
CA ALA A 8 -53.16 8.34 -18.41
C ALA A 8 -52.22 8.09 -17.22
N GLY A 9 -51.70 6.86 -17.11
CA GLY A 9 -50.64 6.54 -16.16
C GLY A 9 -49.30 7.01 -16.72
N ALA A 10 -48.62 7.92 -16.00
CA ALA A 10 -47.24 8.28 -16.29
C ALA A 10 -46.31 7.18 -15.75
N ILE A 11 -45.57 6.52 -16.63
CA ILE A 11 -44.47 5.62 -16.26
C ILE A 11 -43.24 6.52 -16.04
N ILE A 12 -42.83 6.70 -14.79
CA ILE A 12 -41.56 7.32 -14.44
C ILE A 12 -40.48 6.24 -14.58
N LEU A 13 -39.64 6.36 -15.59
CA LEU A 13 -38.46 5.52 -15.79
C LEU A 13 -37.35 6.03 -14.85
N LEU A 14 -37.13 5.34 -13.73
CA LEU A 14 -35.96 5.57 -12.88
C LEU A 14 -34.72 5.07 -13.64
N ALA A 15 -33.94 5.99 -14.20
CA ALA A 15 -32.60 5.68 -14.68
C ALA A 15 -31.67 5.59 -13.45
N THR A 16 -31.34 4.38 -13.02
CA THR A 16 -30.28 4.15 -12.03
C THR A 16 -28.95 4.41 -12.72
N VAL A 17 -28.32 5.54 -12.42
CA VAL A 17 -26.92 5.78 -12.76
C VAL A 17 -26.10 4.88 -11.85
N SER A 18 -25.57 3.80 -12.39
CA SER A 18 -24.64 2.94 -11.66
C SER A 18 -23.30 3.66 -11.58
N SER A 19 -23.08 4.45 -10.55
CA SER A 19 -21.72 4.89 -10.20
C SER A 19 -20.91 3.62 -9.94
N ALA A 20 -19.89 3.37 -10.75
CA ALA A 20 -18.97 2.27 -10.53
C ALA A 20 -18.27 2.53 -9.18
N ALA A 21 -18.68 1.80 -8.14
CA ALA A 21 -18.00 1.85 -6.85
C ALA A 21 -16.66 1.12 -7.02
N TYR A 22 -15.58 1.88 -7.19
CA TYR A 22 -14.22 1.37 -7.10
C TYR A 22 -13.90 1.18 -5.61
N ALA A 23 -14.22 -0.01 -5.11
CA ALA A 23 -14.15 -0.35 -3.69
C ALA A 23 -13.01 -1.33 -3.36
N ASP A 24 -12.08 -1.54 -4.27
CA ASP A 24 -10.95 -2.45 -4.05
C ASP A 24 -9.78 -1.70 -3.39
N SER A 25 -8.88 -2.41 -2.71
CA SER A 25 -7.85 -1.78 -1.87
C SER A 25 -6.64 -1.33 -2.71
N PRO A 26 -6.14 -0.08 -2.57
CA PRO A 26 -4.90 0.38 -3.20
C PRO A 26 -3.70 -0.57 -3.06
N LEU A 27 -3.43 -1.08 -1.87
CA LEU A 27 -2.28 -1.96 -1.63
C LEU A 27 -2.44 -3.33 -2.29
N THR A 28 -3.63 -3.91 -2.22
CA THR A 28 -3.88 -5.29 -2.66
C THR A 28 -4.23 -5.42 -4.14
N SER A 29 -4.55 -4.30 -4.79
CA SER A 29 -4.92 -4.22 -6.22
C SER A 29 -3.80 -3.69 -7.11
N THR A 30 -2.60 -3.49 -6.56
CA THR A 30 -1.41 -3.01 -7.30
C THR A 30 -0.29 -4.05 -7.26
N PRO A 31 -0.36 -5.12 -8.08
CA PRO A 31 0.64 -6.19 -8.11
C PRO A 31 1.92 -5.76 -8.84
N PHE A 32 2.55 -4.66 -8.42
CA PHE A 32 3.69 -4.07 -9.12
C PHE A 32 4.96 -4.95 -9.11
N HIS A 33 5.00 -6.01 -8.30
CA HIS A 33 6.04 -7.03 -8.38
C HIS A 33 6.08 -7.73 -9.74
N GLU A 34 4.97 -7.74 -10.50
CA GLU A 34 4.91 -8.32 -11.84
C GLU A 34 5.97 -7.70 -12.77
N ALA A 35 6.27 -6.42 -12.58
CA ALA A 35 7.31 -5.69 -13.31
C ALA A 35 8.75 -6.14 -12.95
N TYR A 36 8.92 -7.06 -12.00
CA TYR A 36 10.22 -7.58 -11.53
C TYR A 36 10.35 -9.11 -11.63
N MET A 37 9.42 -9.79 -12.30
CA MET A 37 9.39 -11.26 -12.37
C MET A 37 10.55 -11.89 -13.16
N ASP A 38 11.30 -11.09 -13.91
CA ASP A 38 12.59 -11.46 -14.51
C ASP A 38 13.70 -11.69 -13.48
N LEU A 39 13.56 -11.12 -12.27
CA LEU A 39 14.53 -11.28 -11.20
C LEU A 39 14.25 -12.56 -10.41
N PRO A 40 15.21 -13.51 -10.32
CA PRO A 40 15.01 -14.75 -9.56
C PRO A 40 14.74 -14.51 -8.07
N VAL A 41 15.20 -13.39 -7.51
CA VAL A 41 14.94 -13.01 -6.11
C VAL A 41 13.45 -12.72 -5.85
N ILE A 42 12.71 -12.27 -6.87
CA ILE A 42 11.27 -11.98 -6.78
C ILE A 42 10.44 -13.22 -7.13
N ASN A 43 10.68 -13.80 -8.31
CA ASN A 43 9.88 -14.90 -8.84
C ASN A 43 9.84 -16.13 -7.89
N ARG A 44 10.95 -16.42 -7.19
CA ARG A 44 11.01 -17.54 -6.23
C ARG A 44 10.18 -17.33 -4.96
N HIS A 45 9.78 -16.10 -4.65
CA HIS A 45 9.15 -15.72 -3.39
C HIS A 45 7.70 -15.25 -3.55
N VAL A 46 7.08 -15.46 -4.72
CA VAL A 46 5.66 -15.16 -4.91
C VAL A 46 4.82 -15.99 -3.94
N GLY A 47 3.94 -15.33 -3.17
CA GLY A 47 3.10 -15.96 -2.16
C GLY A 47 3.86 -16.56 -0.97
N SER A 48 5.14 -16.23 -0.81
CA SER A 48 5.95 -16.73 0.30
C SER A 48 5.70 -15.94 1.58
N VAL A 49 5.92 -16.60 2.72
CA VAL A 49 5.91 -15.97 4.05
C VAL A 49 7.33 -15.65 4.48
N MET A 50 7.48 -14.57 5.26
CA MET A 50 8.74 -14.12 5.85
C MET A 50 9.51 -15.30 6.47
N ASN A 51 10.79 -15.37 6.14
CA ASN A 51 11.74 -16.35 6.68
C ASN A 51 13.15 -15.74 6.66
N ARG A 52 14.15 -16.46 7.18
CA ARG A 52 15.53 -15.97 7.27
C ARG A 52 16.16 -15.59 5.91
N ASP A 53 15.79 -16.26 4.81
CA ASP A 53 16.30 -15.92 3.47
C ASP A 53 15.72 -14.59 2.99
N ILE A 54 14.39 -14.43 3.05
CA ILE A 54 13.71 -13.17 2.69
C ILE A 54 14.19 -12.02 3.57
N TYR A 55 14.28 -12.22 4.89
CA TYR A 55 14.81 -11.21 5.79
C TYR A 55 16.25 -10.81 5.42
N GLY A 56 17.10 -11.79 5.10
CA GLY A 56 18.47 -11.54 4.63
C GLY A 56 18.51 -10.69 3.35
N ILE A 57 17.60 -10.95 2.40
CA ILE A 57 17.44 -10.15 1.18
C ILE A 57 17.03 -8.72 1.52
N LEU A 58 16.04 -8.52 2.39
CA LEU A 58 15.56 -7.20 2.78
C LEU A 58 16.61 -6.38 3.54
N ARG A 59 17.49 -7.02 4.31
CA ARG A 59 18.61 -6.37 5.01
C ARG A 59 19.85 -6.14 4.14
N SER A 60 19.96 -6.80 2.99
CA SER A 60 21.14 -6.73 2.13
C SER A 60 21.27 -5.37 1.43
N GLU A 61 22.50 -4.87 1.28
CA GLU A 61 22.81 -3.72 0.42
C GLU A 61 22.88 -4.10 -1.08
N GLU A 62 22.86 -5.40 -1.41
CA GLU A 62 22.90 -5.90 -2.80
C GLU A 62 21.67 -5.46 -3.61
N TYR A 63 20.51 -5.36 -2.95
CA TYR A 63 19.25 -5.07 -3.60
C TYR A 63 18.81 -3.63 -3.30
N PRO A 64 18.50 -2.83 -4.32
CA PRO A 64 17.95 -1.49 -4.10
C PRO A 64 16.53 -1.58 -3.54
N ILE A 65 16.09 -0.50 -2.87
CA ILE A 65 14.81 -0.45 -2.16
C ILE A 65 13.60 -0.83 -3.02
N HIS A 66 13.60 -0.49 -4.31
CA HIS A 66 12.50 -0.82 -5.23
C HIS A 66 12.38 -2.33 -5.50
N VAL A 67 13.48 -3.09 -5.43
CA VAL A 67 13.45 -4.56 -5.50
C VAL A 67 12.94 -5.14 -4.18
N LYS A 68 13.36 -4.58 -3.04
CA LYS A 68 12.89 -5.02 -1.71
C LYS A 68 11.39 -4.77 -1.52
N ALA A 69 10.88 -3.62 -1.95
CA ALA A 69 9.45 -3.33 -1.95
C ALA A 69 8.68 -4.28 -2.88
N ALA A 70 9.22 -4.58 -4.07
CA ALA A 70 8.63 -5.56 -4.98
C ALA A 70 8.62 -6.98 -4.38
N LEU A 71 9.62 -7.35 -3.58
CA LEU A 71 9.64 -8.63 -2.87
C LEU A 71 8.49 -8.73 -1.86
N ILE A 72 8.24 -7.69 -1.07
CA ILE A 72 7.10 -7.64 -0.14
C ILE A 72 5.78 -7.70 -0.92
N ASN A 73 5.65 -6.96 -2.02
CA ASN A 73 4.46 -7.04 -2.87
C ASN A 73 4.25 -8.45 -3.46
N ALA A 74 5.33 -9.16 -3.82
CA ALA A 74 5.26 -10.53 -4.33
C ALA A 74 4.87 -11.56 -3.26
N MET A 75 5.29 -11.37 -2.00
CA MET A 75 4.83 -12.18 -0.87
C MET A 75 3.29 -12.13 -0.74
N GLY A 76 2.70 -11.00 -1.13
CA GLY A 76 1.25 -10.84 -1.24
C GLY A 76 0.59 -10.56 0.10
N TRP A 77 -0.70 -10.85 0.17
CA TRP A 77 -1.56 -10.63 1.34
C TRP A 77 -2.54 -11.81 1.47
N ASP A 78 -3.16 -11.94 2.65
CA ASP A 78 -4.20 -12.93 2.90
C ASP A 78 -5.38 -12.25 3.60
N PHE A 79 -6.61 -12.59 3.22
CA PHE A 79 -7.82 -12.05 3.86
C PHE A 79 -7.90 -12.40 5.35
N GLY A 80 -7.36 -13.56 5.75
CA GLY A 80 -7.21 -13.97 7.15
C GLY A 80 -6.07 -13.26 7.89
N GLY A 81 -5.34 -12.38 7.22
CA GLY A 81 -4.17 -11.69 7.72
C GLY A 81 -2.88 -12.51 7.63
N GLN A 82 -1.75 -11.84 7.84
CA GLN A 82 -0.41 -12.44 7.86
C GLN A 82 0.39 -11.94 9.08
N SER A 83 1.65 -12.35 9.21
CA SER A 83 2.52 -11.97 10.32
C SER A 83 3.96 -11.75 9.87
N ASN A 84 4.14 -11.29 8.63
CA ASN A 84 5.45 -11.04 8.05
C ASN A 84 6.20 -9.93 8.79
N ALA A 85 5.49 -8.87 9.22
CA ALA A 85 6.06 -7.77 9.97
C ALA A 85 6.58 -8.24 11.33
N ALA A 86 5.81 -9.07 12.03
CA ALA A 86 6.20 -9.66 13.31
C ALA A 86 7.45 -10.56 13.16
N LEU A 87 7.50 -11.39 12.11
CA LEU A 87 8.65 -12.24 11.82
C LEU A 87 9.89 -11.44 11.41
N PHE A 88 9.71 -10.36 10.64
CA PHE A 88 10.79 -9.44 10.30
C PHE A 88 11.39 -8.82 11.56
N MET A 89 10.54 -8.32 12.47
CA MET A 89 11.00 -7.71 13.72
C MET A 89 11.65 -8.72 14.66
N PHE A 90 11.13 -9.95 14.72
CA PHE A 90 11.79 -11.04 15.45
C PHE A 90 13.24 -11.25 14.97
N TYR A 91 13.46 -11.35 13.66
CA TYR A 91 14.81 -11.51 13.11
C TYR A 91 15.67 -10.25 13.27
N PHE A 92 15.09 -9.06 13.14
CA PHE A 92 15.78 -7.79 13.34
C PHE A 92 16.32 -7.66 14.77
N MET A 93 15.48 -7.97 15.77
CA MET A 93 15.87 -7.95 17.18
C MET A 93 16.90 -9.03 17.51
N GLU A 94 16.75 -10.23 16.94
CA GLU A 94 17.73 -11.32 17.11
C GLU A 94 19.12 -10.93 16.55
N ASP A 95 19.17 -10.28 15.39
CA ASP A 95 20.41 -9.87 14.75
C ASP A 95 21.07 -8.65 15.41
N THR A 96 20.28 -7.69 15.89
CA THR A 96 20.79 -6.46 16.52
C THR A 96 21.07 -6.66 18.01
N GLY A 97 20.46 -7.65 18.65
CA GLY A 97 20.52 -7.87 20.10
C GLY A 97 19.72 -6.83 20.90
N LEU A 98 18.80 -6.12 20.26
CA LEU A 98 17.95 -5.12 20.91
C LEU A 98 16.70 -5.78 21.52
N ASP A 99 16.44 -5.47 22.80
CA ASP A 99 15.23 -5.92 23.50
C ASP A 99 14.00 -5.05 23.21
N ALA A 100 14.23 -3.82 22.72
CA ALA A 100 13.21 -2.89 22.26
C ALA A 100 13.78 -2.07 21.10
N VAL A 101 12.95 -1.76 20.10
CA VAL A 101 13.37 -1.05 18.88
C VAL A 101 12.60 0.26 18.78
N VAL A 102 13.32 1.38 18.84
CA VAL A 102 12.75 2.71 18.62
C VAL A 102 12.98 3.14 17.17
N PRO A 103 12.21 4.11 16.65
CA PRO A 103 12.35 4.58 15.27
C PRO A 103 13.76 5.00 14.84
N GLU A 104 14.60 5.45 15.77
CA GLU A 104 15.98 5.86 15.52
C GLU A 104 16.94 4.69 15.28
N ASP A 105 16.56 3.48 15.67
CA ASP A 105 17.36 2.27 15.46
C ASP A 105 17.25 1.75 14.02
N MET A 106 16.30 2.28 13.22
CA MET A 106 16.02 1.84 11.86
C MET A 106 16.31 2.95 10.84
N THR A 107 16.85 2.54 9.68
CA THR A 107 16.96 3.44 8.52
C THR A 107 15.58 3.76 7.95
N GLY A 108 15.48 4.84 7.17
CA GLY A 108 14.22 5.19 6.53
C GLY A 108 13.73 4.13 5.52
N GLU A 109 14.66 3.42 4.85
CA GLU A 109 14.31 2.26 4.03
C GLU A 109 13.76 1.10 4.87
N GLU A 110 14.39 0.76 5.99
CA GLU A 110 13.91 -0.29 6.88
C GLU A 110 12.53 0.04 7.45
N LEU A 111 12.29 1.32 7.79
CA LEU A 111 10.97 1.80 8.22
C LEU A 111 9.93 1.66 7.11
N LEU A 112 10.27 1.93 5.84
CA LEU A 112 9.37 1.70 4.72
C LEU A 112 9.02 0.21 4.57
N LEU A 113 10.02 -0.66 4.63
CA LEU A 113 9.81 -2.10 4.49
C LEU A 113 8.90 -2.61 5.61
N LEU A 114 9.14 -2.19 6.85
CA LEU A 114 8.29 -2.52 7.99
C LEU A 114 6.88 -1.97 7.81
N ALA A 115 6.74 -0.70 7.43
CA ALA A 115 5.44 -0.07 7.14
C ALA A 115 4.65 -0.90 6.13
N TYR A 116 5.31 -1.32 5.05
CA TYR A 116 4.64 -2.05 3.99
C TYR A 116 4.21 -3.45 4.46
N MET A 117 5.04 -4.16 5.21
CA MET A 117 4.65 -5.45 5.79
C MET A 117 3.51 -5.33 6.79
N VAL A 118 3.54 -4.33 7.70
CA VAL A 118 2.45 -4.08 8.66
C VAL A 118 1.15 -3.83 7.90
N SER A 119 1.20 -3.03 6.84
CA SER A 119 0.03 -2.73 6.03
C SER A 119 -0.45 -3.91 5.17
N MET A 120 0.43 -4.82 4.75
CA MET A 120 0.04 -6.02 3.98
C MET A 120 -0.45 -7.16 4.87
N ASP A 121 0.04 -7.24 6.11
CA ASP A 121 -0.39 -8.23 7.12
C ASP A 121 -1.85 -8.02 7.52
N ASP A 122 -2.31 -6.77 7.61
CA ASP A 122 -3.73 -6.39 7.75
C ASP A 122 -4.00 -5.08 7.00
N TYR A 123 -4.37 -5.17 5.73
CA TYR A 123 -4.66 -3.99 4.90
C TYR A 123 -5.98 -3.30 5.25
N PHE A 124 -6.84 -3.90 6.08
CA PHE A 124 -8.08 -3.28 6.50
C PHE A 124 -7.82 -2.22 7.57
N THR A 125 -6.99 -2.54 8.55
CA THR A 125 -6.73 -1.65 9.70
C THR A 125 -5.31 -1.09 9.74
N MET A 126 -4.35 -1.82 9.17
CA MET A 126 -2.91 -1.53 9.23
C MET A 126 -2.43 -1.30 10.66
N SER A 127 -3.03 -2.05 11.60
CA SER A 127 -2.78 -1.94 13.02
C SER A 127 -1.33 -2.29 13.37
N PRO A 128 -0.80 -1.74 14.47
CA PRO A 128 0.53 -2.11 14.95
C PRO A 128 0.70 -3.62 15.18
N ILE A 129 1.95 -4.09 15.14
CA ILE A 129 2.31 -5.47 15.50
C ILE A 129 1.86 -5.77 16.94
N GLU A 130 2.04 -4.80 17.84
CA GLU A 130 1.60 -4.85 19.23
C GLU A 130 0.74 -3.62 19.55
N THR A 131 -0.57 -3.79 19.76
CA THR A 131 -1.52 -2.68 19.93
C THR A 131 -1.17 -1.72 21.09
N ASP A 132 -0.60 -2.24 22.17
CA ASP A 132 -0.12 -1.47 23.33
C ASP A 132 1.41 -1.45 23.41
N GLY A 133 2.09 -1.79 22.30
CA GLY A 133 3.55 -1.85 22.21
C GLY A 133 4.19 -0.46 22.22
N GLU A 134 5.47 -0.43 22.57
CA GLU A 134 6.29 0.79 22.48
C GLU A 134 7.18 0.74 21.22
N GLY A 135 7.74 1.90 20.85
CA GLY A 135 8.65 2.00 19.71
C GLY A 135 7.97 1.62 18.39
N VAL A 136 8.73 0.97 17.49
CA VAL A 136 8.21 0.62 16.15
C VAL A 136 7.15 -0.48 16.18
N LEU A 137 7.09 -1.30 17.24
CA LEU A 137 6.10 -2.37 17.38
C LEU A 137 4.68 -1.83 17.65
N GLY A 138 4.60 -0.64 18.27
CA GLY A 138 3.36 0.08 18.56
C GLY A 138 2.91 1.06 17.48
N MET A 139 3.60 1.12 16.34
CA MET A 139 3.26 2.04 15.24
C MET A 139 2.40 1.36 14.19
N SER A 140 1.40 2.07 13.67
CA SER A 140 0.61 1.60 12.52
C SER A 140 1.45 1.63 11.24
N GLY A 141 0.99 0.91 10.21
CA GLY A 141 1.64 0.97 8.89
C GLY A 141 1.69 2.40 8.34
N ALA A 142 0.64 3.21 8.60
CA ALA A 142 0.60 4.61 8.18
C ALA A 142 1.61 5.48 8.94
N ASP A 143 1.79 5.28 10.25
CA ASP A 143 2.77 6.04 11.04
C ASP A 143 4.20 5.73 10.59
N LEU A 144 4.51 4.46 10.36
CA LEU A 144 5.80 4.02 9.84
C LEU A 144 6.06 4.57 8.43
N ALA A 145 5.05 4.57 7.56
CA ALA A 145 5.16 5.10 6.19
C ALA A 145 5.45 6.61 6.17
N ARG A 146 4.79 7.40 7.02
CA ARG A 146 5.05 8.85 7.17
C ARG A 146 6.49 9.08 7.62
N LEU A 147 6.92 8.37 8.66
CA LEU A 147 8.26 8.51 9.18
C LEU A 147 9.35 8.11 8.15
N ALA A 148 9.11 7.03 7.39
CA ALA A 148 10.01 6.62 6.31
C ALA A 148 10.16 7.73 5.25
N ALA A 149 9.05 8.31 4.81
CA ALA A 149 9.03 9.39 3.82
C ALA A 149 9.63 10.71 4.34
N GLU A 150 9.51 10.98 5.65
CA GLU A 150 10.17 12.14 6.29
C GLU A 150 11.68 11.95 6.38
N ARG A 151 12.14 10.72 6.63
CA ARG A 151 13.56 10.40 6.80
C ARG A 151 14.32 10.27 5.47
N VAL A 152 13.62 9.87 4.39
CA VAL A 152 14.21 9.76 3.04
C VAL A 152 13.34 10.51 2.02
N PRO A 153 13.25 11.85 2.12
CA PRO A 153 12.30 12.64 1.33
C PRO A 153 12.64 12.66 -0.17
N GLU A 154 13.89 12.38 -0.52
CA GLU A 154 14.39 12.46 -1.90
C GLU A 154 14.31 11.12 -2.68
N ASP A 155 14.01 10.01 -1.99
CA ASP A 155 13.92 8.69 -2.64
C ASP A 155 12.51 8.46 -3.19
N PHE A 156 12.39 8.43 -4.50
CA PHE A 156 11.10 8.28 -5.16
C PHE A 156 10.36 7.00 -4.78
N THR A 157 11.06 5.87 -4.65
CA THR A 157 10.44 4.60 -4.26
C THR A 157 9.90 4.68 -2.84
N VAL A 158 10.69 5.22 -1.90
CA VAL A 158 10.23 5.41 -0.52
C VAL A 158 8.99 6.29 -0.51
N ARG A 159 9.03 7.42 -1.21
CA ARG A 159 7.92 8.37 -1.29
C ARG A 159 6.67 7.75 -1.91
N LEU A 160 6.79 7.03 -3.02
CA LEU A 160 5.66 6.46 -3.74
C LEU A 160 5.01 5.31 -2.97
N ILE A 161 5.80 4.41 -2.39
CA ILE A 161 5.25 3.28 -1.61
C ILE A 161 4.65 3.79 -0.28
N SER A 162 5.27 4.76 0.38
CA SER A 162 4.63 5.42 1.53
C SER A 162 3.30 6.08 1.14
N ALA A 163 3.25 6.77 0.00
CA ALA A 163 2.01 7.36 -0.49
C ALA A 163 0.94 6.30 -0.79
N LEU A 164 1.32 5.14 -1.35
CA LEU A 164 0.40 4.03 -1.60
C LEU A 164 -0.18 3.44 -0.30
N ILE A 165 0.62 3.31 0.75
CA ILE A 165 0.16 2.91 2.09
C ILE A 165 -0.82 3.94 2.66
N LEU A 166 -0.50 5.23 2.54
CA LEU A 166 -1.40 6.29 2.99
C LEU A 166 -2.68 6.37 2.16
N SER A 167 -2.62 6.01 0.87
CA SER A 167 -3.81 5.86 0.02
C SER A 167 -4.74 4.75 0.52
N GLN A 168 -4.19 3.65 1.06
CA GLN A 168 -5.00 2.62 1.72
C GLN A 168 -5.74 3.17 2.95
N GLU A 169 -5.05 3.96 3.78
CA GLU A 169 -5.65 4.60 4.97
C GLU A 169 -6.79 5.55 4.56
N ALA A 170 -6.51 6.39 3.56
CA ALA A 170 -7.46 7.35 3.01
C ALA A 170 -8.73 6.70 2.46
N MET A 171 -8.64 5.50 1.87
CA MET A 171 -9.81 4.81 1.33
C MET A 171 -10.92 4.60 2.37
N GLY A 172 -10.58 4.53 3.66
CA GLY A 172 -11.56 4.40 4.73
C GLY A 172 -12.41 5.64 5.00
N HIS A 173 -11.99 6.83 4.53
CA HIS A 173 -12.62 8.09 4.95
C HIS A 173 -12.57 9.25 3.93
N ASP A 174 -11.61 9.28 3.00
CA ASP A 174 -11.45 10.32 1.98
C ASP A 174 -10.97 9.71 0.65
N TRP A 175 -11.91 9.38 -0.22
CA TRP A 175 -11.63 8.74 -1.51
C TRP A 175 -10.94 9.68 -2.50
N GLY A 176 -11.13 10.99 -2.35
CA GLY A 176 -10.40 11.96 -3.17
C GLY A 176 -8.90 11.95 -2.85
N LYS A 177 -8.58 11.70 -1.57
CA LYS A 177 -7.19 11.67 -1.12
C LYS A 177 -6.39 10.47 -1.63
N VAL A 178 -7.06 9.36 -1.94
CA VAL A 178 -6.44 8.14 -2.49
C VAL A 178 -5.61 8.44 -3.74
N PHE A 179 -6.17 9.21 -4.69
CA PHE A 179 -5.47 9.63 -5.89
C PHE A 179 -4.37 10.66 -5.59
N GLU A 180 -4.73 11.72 -4.86
CA GLU A 180 -3.84 12.87 -4.62
C GLU A 180 -2.52 12.49 -3.95
N LEU A 181 -2.52 11.50 -3.06
CA LEU A 181 -1.31 11.09 -2.32
C LEU A 181 -0.22 10.61 -3.28
N CYS A 182 -0.51 9.62 -4.13
CA CYS A 182 0.48 9.11 -5.09
C CYS A 182 0.77 10.15 -6.19
N ASP A 183 -0.26 10.83 -6.69
CA ASP A 183 -0.14 11.86 -7.73
C ASP A 183 0.72 13.07 -7.28
N SER A 184 0.74 13.40 -5.98
CA SER A 184 1.64 14.42 -5.43
C SER A 184 3.11 14.03 -5.61
N VAL A 185 3.48 12.80 -5.29
CA VAL A 185 4.84 12.26 -5.48
C VAL A 185 5.20 12.22 -6.98
N MET A 186 4.24 11.87 -7.83
CA MET A 186 4.43 11.84 -9.29
C MET A 186 4.71 13.22 -9.92
N ARG A 187 4.33 14.32 -9.24
CA ARG A 187 4.62 15.70 -9.69
C ARG A 187 5.95 16.25 -9.16
N GLU A 188 6.55 15.59 -8.19
CA GLU A 188 7.85 15.98 -7.64
C GLU A 188 8.97 15.59 -8.58
N ASP A 189 10.01 16.44 -8.62
CA ASP A 189 11.23 16.25 -9.41
C ASP A 189 12.23 15.35 -8.64
N LEU A 190 11.81 14.10 -8.41
CA LEU A 190 12.63 13.06 -7.78
C LEU A 190 13.20 12.12 -8.84
N ASP A 191 14.41 11.61 -8.61
CA ASP A 191 14.97 10.56 -9.46
C ASP A 191 14.08 9.32 -9.42
N ARG A 192 13.57 8.90 -10.58
CA ARG A 192 12.63 7.78 -10.71
C ARG A 192 13.37 6.46 -10.61
N ASN A 193 13.75 6.11 -9.38
CA ASN A 193 14.53 4.91 -9.05
C ASN A 193 13.69 3.61 -8.98
N MET A 194 12.42 3.64 -9.39
CA MET A 194 11.56 2.45 -9.55
C MET A 194 11.37 2.15 -11.04
N ARG A 195 11.22 0.86 -11.43
CA ARG A 195 10.90 0.49 -12.81
C ARG A 195 9.63 1.19 -13.30
N GLY A 196 9.69 1.75 -14.51
CA GLY A 196 8.55 2.45 -15.12
C GLY A 196 7.28 1.60 -15.18
N ASP A 197 7.39 0.31 -15.50
CA ASP A 197 6.25 -0.61 -15.55
C ASP A 197 5.62 -0.82 -14.17
N ALA A 198 6.41 -0.83 -13.09
CA ALA A 198 5.90 -0.92 -11.72
C ALA A 198 5.13 0.34 -11.33
N ILE A 199 5.66 1.51 -11.69
CA ILE A 199 4.98 2.80 -11.52
C ILE A 199 3.67 2.81 -12.30
N GLY A 200 3.68 2.30 -13.54
CA GLY A 200 2.49 2.15 -14.37
C GLY A 200 1.40 1.33 -13.68
N ILE A 201 1.73 0.13 -13.18
CA ILE A 201 0.78 -0.73 -12.45
C ILE A 201 0.15 0.00 -11.25
N ILE A 202 0.96 0.71 -10.46
CA ILE A 202 0.47 1.47 -9.32
C ILE A 202 -0.48 2.58 -9.79
N MET A 203 -0.04 3.41 -10.73
CA MET A 203 -0.78 4.59 -11.15
C MET A 203 -2.01 4.27 -11.98
N ASP A 204 -2.02 3.17 -12.72
CA ASP A 204 -3.20 2.70 -13.47
C ASP A 204 -4.36 2.40 -12.50
N TYR A 205 -4.06 1.75 -11.37
CA TYR A 205 -5.06 1.51 -10.33
C TYR A 205 -5.45 2.81 -9.59
N ILE A 206 -4.46 3.58 -9.15
CA ILE A 206 -4.71 4.81 -8.36
C ILE A 206 -5.53 5.83 -9.17
N SER A 207 -5.36 5.88 -10.49
CA SER A 207 -6.12 6.78 -11.37
C SER A 207 -7.61 6.49 -11.40
N LEU A 208 -8.06 5.31 -10.96
CA LEU A 208 -9.50 5.02 -10.79
C LEU A 208 -10.16 5.94 -9.75
N TYR A 209 -9.37 6.52 -8.84
CA TYR A 209 -9.84 7.44 -7.80
C TYR A 209 -9.83 8.92 -8.24
N TYR A 210 -9.42 9.22 -9.47
CA TYR A 210 -9.25 10.59 -9.96
C TYR A 210 -10.55 11.43 -9.91
N ASP A 211 -11.69 10.84 -10.27
CA ASP A 211 -12.94 11.59 -10.30
C ASP A 211 -13.41 12.00 -8.89
N TYR A 212 -13.12 11.17 -7.87
CA TYR A 212 -13.36 11.51 -6.47
C TYR A 212 -12.54 12.72 -6.04
N SER A 213 -11.29 12.84 -6.51
CA SER A 213 -10.44 14.00 -6.19
C SER A 213 -10.92 15.29 -6.85
N ARG A 214 -11.84 15.21 -7.81
CA ARG A 214 -12.48 16.37 -8.46
C ARG A 214 -13.86 16.70 -7.92
N GLY A 215 -14.36 15.92 -6.95
CA GLY A 215 -15.72 16.04 -6.45
C GLY A 215 -16.80 15.63 -7.47
N ILE A 216 -16.43 14.77 -8.43
CA ILE A 216 -17.35 14.22 -9.45
C ILE A 216 -17.82 12.85 -8.93
N GLN A 217 -19.14 12.67 -8.72
CA GLN A 217 -19.79 11.44 -8.24
C GLN A 217 -20.81 10.89 -9.25
#